data_AF-B5EB68-F1
#
_entry.id   AF-B5EB68-F1
#
_cell.length_a   1.000
_cell.length_b   1.000
_cell.length_c   1.000
_cell.angle_alpha   90.00
_cell.angle_beta   90.00
_cell.angle_gamma   90.00
#
_symmetry.space_group_name_H-M   'P 1'
#
loop_
_entity.id
_entity.type
_entity.pdbx_description
1 polymer ?
#
loop_
_entity_poly.entity_id
_entity_poly.type
_entity_poly.pdbx_seq_one_letter_code
_entity_poly.pdbx_strand_id
1 'polypeptide(L)'
;MMSGNRRFLLDTNAVVSLLAGNRDLADKLETAEYVGISVITYLEFLAFDSLSESDRDCFVRFVELVEVVPLAHDDSGLISKALVPSPASPGVGPS
;
A
#
# COMPACT_ATOMS: atom_id res chain seq x y z
N MET A 1 -11.51 6.43 25.07
CA MET A 1 -12.78 6.54 24.32
C MET A 1 -12.56 7.59 23.24
N MET A 2 -12.55 7.37 21.92
CA MET A 2 -12.66 6.22 21.03
C MET A 2 -11.59 6.50 19.94
N SER A 3 -10.42 5.86 19.96
CA SER A 3 -9.55 5.92 18.78
C SER A 3 -10.12 4.93 17.79
N GLY A 4 -10.89 5.41 16.82
CA GLY A 4 -11.41 4.58 15.74
C GLY A 4 -10.27 3.74 15.19
N ASN A 5 -10.44 2.42 15.26
CA ASN A 5 -9.46 1.46 14.83
C ASN A 5 -9.08 1.75 13.37
N ARG A 6 -7.91 2.34 13.15
CA ARG A 6 -7.49 2.75 11.80
C ARG A 6 -7.11 1.49 11.05
N ARG A 7 -7.80 1.27 9.93
CA ARG A 7 -7.56 0.17 9.01
C ARG A 7 -7.05 0.77 7.71
N PHE A 8 -5.86 0.36 7.30
CA PHE A 8 -5.22 0.85 6.09
C PHE A 8 -5.19 -0.24 5.02
N LEU A 9 -5.53 0.16 3.79
CA LEU A 9 -5.22 -0.61 2.60
C LEU A 9 -4.22 0.22 1.81
N LEU A 10 -2.97 -0.25 1.72
CA LEU A 10 -1.90 0.50 1.07
C LEU A 10 -1.93 0.27 -0.44
N ASP A 11 -1.74 1.35 -1.19
CA ASP A 11 -1.43 1.29 -2.61
C ASP A 11 0.08 1.11 -2.83
N THR A 12 0.48 0.97 -4.09
CA THR A 12 1.87 0.75 -4.47
C THR A 12 2.80 1.89 -4.06
N ASN A 13 2.32 3.14 -4.09
CA ASN A 13 3.10 4.30 -3.69
C ASN A 13 3.35 4.34 -2.18
N ALA A 14 2.35 3.99 -1.38
CA ALA A 14 2.49 3.90 0.06
C ALA A 14 3.45 2.77 0.47
N VAL A 15 3.40 1.62 -0.21
CA VAL A 15 4.37 0.53 0.00
C VAL A 15 5.79 0.98 -0.33
N VAL A 16 6.00 1.58 -1.50
CA VAL A 16 7.32 2.12 -1.90
C VAL A 16 7.83 3.14 -0.88
N SER A 17 6.97 4.07 -0.46
CA SER A 17 7.33 5.09 0.53
C SER A 17 7.71 4.48 1.89
N LEU A 18 6.96 3.48 2.35
CA LEU A 18 7.25 2.77 3.59
C LEU A 18 8.61 2.08 3.53
N LEU A 19 8.86 1.31 2.46
CA LEU A 19 10.12 0.58 2.27
C LEU A 19 11.33 1.52 2.05
N ALA A 20 11.10 2.72 1.52
CA ALA A 20 12.10 3.78 1.45
C ALA A 20 12.42 4.43 2.82
N GLY A 21 11.79 3.98 3.91
CA GLY A 21 12.09 4.43 5.27
C GLY A 21 11.23 5.60 5.75
N ASN A 22 10.04 5.81 5.19
CA ASN A 22 9.10 6.83 5.67
C ASN A 22 8.58 6.50 7.09
N ARG A 23 9.21 7.11 8.10
CA ARG A 23 8.89 6.91 9.52
C ARG A 23 7.50 7.39 9.90
N ASP A 24 7.04 8.51 9.33
CA ASP A 24 5.69 9.03 9.63
C ASP A 24 4.60 8.07 9.17
N LEU A 25 4.82 7.35 8.06
CA LEU A 25 3.93 6.29 7.63
C LEU A 25 4.07 5.06 8.54
N ALA A 26 5.29 4.65 8.89
CA ALA A 26 5.53 3.54 9.79
C ALA A 26 4.80 3.72 11.14
N ASP A 27 4.95 4.87 11.80
CA ASP A 27 4.32 5.16 13.10
C ASP A 27 2.78 5.11 13.04
N LYS A 28 2.20 5.52 11.90
CA LYS A 28 0.74 5.41 11.67
C LYS A 28 0.29 3.97 11.50
N LEU A 29 1.12 3.12 10.88
CA LEU A 29 0.82 1.71 10.66
C LEU A 29 1.06 0.87 11.91
N GLU A 30 2.04 1.20 12.74
CA GLU A 30 2.30 0.54 14.03
C GLU A 30 1.11 0.64 14.99
N THR A 31 0.36 1.74 14.92
CA THR A 31 -0.83 1.97 15.74
C THR A 31 -2.13 1.56 15.06
N ALA A 32 -2.07 0.96 13.87
CA ALA A 32 -3.22 0.51 13.11
C ALA A 32 -3.76 -0.83 13.66
N GLU A 33 -5.08 -1.00 13.62
CA GLU A 33 -5.69 -2.31 13.90
C GLU A 33 -5.46 -3.29 12.73
N TYR A 34 -5.37 -2.73 11.52
CA TYR A 34 -5.28 -3.51 10.31
C TYR A 34 -4.44 -2.78 9.28
N VAL A 35 -3.54 -3.53 8.64
CA VAL A 35 -2.79 -3.10 7.47
C VAL A 35 -2.88 -4.22 6.44
N GLY A 36 -3.28 -3.86 5.23
CA GLY A 36 -3.28 -4.79 4.11
C GLY A 36 -2.85 -4.12 2.81
N ILE A 37 -2.58 -4.94 1.82
CA ILE A 37 -2.39 -4.56 0.41
C ILE A 37 -3.33 -5.37 -0.46
N SER A 38 -3.66 -4.87 -1.64
CA SER A 38 -4.34 -5.72 -2.64
C SER A 38 -3.34 -6.66 -3.32
N VAL A 39 -3.82 -7.79 -3.85
CA VAL A 39 -3.02 -8.65 -4.74
C VAL A 39 -2.52 -7.90 -5.97
N ILE A 40 -3.21 -6.84 -6.42
CA ILE A 40 -2.75 -5.97 -7.51
C ILE A 40 -1.47 -5.24 -7.09
N THR A 41 -1.47 -4.59 -5.92
CA THR A 41 -0.29 -3.91 -5.36
C THR A 41 0.89 -4.86 -5.19
N TYR A 42 0.62 -6.11 -4.79
CA TYR A 42 1.63 -7.15 -4.71
C TYR A 42 2.28 -7.44 -6.08
N LEU A 43 1.46 -7.60 -7.12
CA LEU A 43 1.93 -7.86 -8.47
C LEU A 43 2.64 -6.65 -9.09
N GLU A 44 2.09 -5.45 -8.92
CA GLU A 44 2.68 -4.19 -9.40
C GLU A 44 4.08 -3.98 -8.82
N PHE A 45 4.24 -4.21 -7.51
CA PHE A 45 5.54 -4.05 -6.87
C PHE A 45 6.55 -5.05 -7.42
N LEU A 46 6.19 -6.33 -7.58
CA LEU A 46 7.10 -7.35 -8.12
C LEU A 46 7.43 -7.18 -9.60
N ALA A 47 6.55 -6.51 -10.36
CA ALA A 47 6.71 -6.23 -11.79
C ALA A 47 7.63 -5.03 -12.08
N PHE A 48 8.09 -4.28 -11.09
CA PHE A 48 9.10 -3.24 -11.33
C PHE A 48 10.43 -3.86 -11.77
N ASP A 49 10.82 -3.56 -13.00
CA ASP A 49 12.04 -4.10 -13.63
C ASP A 49 13.34 -3.67 -12.92
N SER A 50 13.32 -2.53 -12.23
CA SER A 50 14.47 -1.95 -11.54
C SER A 50 14.60 -2.39 -10.09
N LEU A 51 13.83 -3.38 -9.62
CA LEU A 51 13.85 -3.79 -8.22
C LEU A 51 15.13 -4.58 -7.89
N SER A 52 15.91 -4.07 -6.94
CA SER A 52 17.10 -4.78 -6.46
C SER A 52 16.71 -6.02 -5.65
N GLU A 53 17.63 -6.97 -5.47
CA GLU A 53 17.41 -8.13 -4.59
C GLU A 53 17.07 -7.68 -3.14
N SER A 54 17.74 -6.64 -2.65
CA SER A 54 17.44 -6.07 -1.33
C SER A 54 16.03 -5.49 -1.24
N ASP A 55 15.52 -4.86 -2.30
CA ASP A 55 14.15 -4.34 -2.31
C ASP A 55 13.13 -5.49 -2.31
N ARG A 56 13.44 -6.59 -3.02
CA ARG A 56 12.61 -7.81 -3.02
C ARG A 56 12.54 -8.41 -1.63
N ASP A 57 13.69 -8.55 -0.96
CA ASP A 57 13.76 -9.10 0.39
C ASP A 57 13.00 -8.23 1.41
N CYS A 58 13.15 -6.90 1.33
CA CYS A 58 12.40 -5.97 2.17
C CYS A 58 10.90 -6.09 1.93
N PHE A 59 10.47 -6.19 0.67
CA PHE A 59 9.05 -6.34 0.33
C PHE A 59 8.47 -7.68 0.81
N VAL A 60 9.21 -8.79 0.66
CA VAL A 60 8.78 -10.10 1.17
C VAL A 60 8.56 -10.05 2.68
N ARG A 61 9.51 -9.47 3.44
CA ARG A 61 9.36 -9.29 4.89
C ARG A 61 8.19 -8.39 5.26
N PHE A 62 7.93 -7.35 4.48
CA PHE A 62 6.76 -6.50 4.67
C PHE A 62 5.45 -7.27 4.44
N VAL A 63 5.38 -8.10 3.40
CA VAL A 63 4.19 -8.91 3.07
C VAL A 63 3.87 -9.92 4.17
N GLU A 64 4.87 -10.44 4.90
CA GLU A 64 4.65 -11.31 6.06
C GLU A 64 3.92 -10.61 7.23
N LEU A 65 3.92 -9.28 7.27
CA LEU A 65 3.36 -8.47 8.36
C LEU A 65 1.97 -7.90 8.05
N VAL A 66 1.48 -8.05 6.82
CA VAL A 66 0.23 -7.44 6.35
C VAL A 66 -0.67 -8.46 5.68
N GLU A 67 -1.97 -8.18 5.61
CA GLU A 67 -2.89 -9.02 4.86
C GLU A 67 -2.81 -8.70 3.35
N VAL A 68 -2.56 -9.72 2.52
CA VAL A 68 -2.69 -9.59 1.06
C VAL A 68 -4.10 -9.98 0.65
N VAL A 69 -4.90 -8.98 0.31
CA VAL A 69 -6.31 -9.14 -0.01
C VAL A 69 -6.47 -9.62 -1.46
N PRO A 70 -7.08 -10.80 -1.70
CA PRO A 70 -7.33 -11.29 -3.04
C PRO A 70 -8.38 -10.42 -3.74
N LEU A 71 -8.32 -10.36 -5.07
CA LEU A 71 -9.36 -9.72 -5.87
C LEU A 71 -10.08 -10.79 -6.69
N ALA A 72 -11.37 -10.99 -6.40
CA ALA A 72 -12.25 -11.73 -7.30
C ALA A 72 -12.84 -10.77 -8.34
N HIS A 73 -13.02 -11.23 -9.57
CA HIS A 73 -13.54 -10.41 -10.68
C HIS A 73 -14.96 -9.85 -10.45
N ASP A 74 -15.70 -10.44 -9.53
CA ASP A 74 -17.04 -10.08 -9.09
C ASP A 74 -17.06 -9.35 -7.73
N ASP A 75 -15.89 -9.08 -7.14
CA ASP A 75 -15.77 -8.31 -5.90
C ASP A 75 -15.96 -6.82 -6.15
N SER A 76 -17.22 -6.45 -6.35
CA SER A 76 -17.66 -5.06 -6.55
C SER A 76 -17.25 -4.12 -5.42
N GLY A 77 -17.01 -4.63 -4.20
CA GLY A 77 -16.59 -3.85 -3.04
C GLY A 77 -15.14 -3.36 -3.18
N LEU A 78 -14.22 -4.22 -3.59
CA LEU A 78 -12.83 -3.83 -3.88
C LEU A 78 -12.71 -3.00 -5.16
N ILE A 79 -13.43 -3.38 -6.21
CA ILE A 79 -13.43 -2.66 -7.49
C ILE A 79 -13.88 -1.21 -7.28
N SER A 80 -14.94 -0.98 -6.50
CA SER A 80 -15.42 0.38 -6.21
C SER A 80 -14.37 1.23 -5.48
N LYS A 81 -13.59 0.64 -4.57
CA LYS A 81 -12.49 1.34 -3.87
C LYS A 81 -11.30 1.65 -4.78
N ALA A 82 -10.99 0.77 -5.73
CA ALA A 82 -9.93 0.99 -6.72
C ALA A 82 -10.30 2.07 -7.75
N LEU A 83 -11.60 2.23 -8.04
CA LEU A 83 -12.10 3.27 -8.94
C LEU A 83 -12.18 4.66 -8.28
N VAL A 84 -12.00 4.78 -6.96
CA VAL A 84 -11.87 6.10 -6.32
C VAL A 84 -10.49 6.65 -6.66
N PRO A 85 -10.40 7.76 -7.41
CA PRO A 85 -9.11 8.35 -7.75
C PRO A 85 -8.40 8.75 -6.46
N SER A 86 -7.13 8.35 -6.34
CA SER A 86 -6.23 8.90 -5.31
C SER A 86 -6.28 10.43 -5.40
N PRO A 87 -6.37 11.16 -4.27
CA PRO A 87 -6.38 12.61 -4.30
C PRO A 87 -5.14 13.07 -5.06
N ALA A 88 -5.36 13.71 -6.21
CA ALA A 88 -4.32 14.13 -7.12
C ALA A 88 -3.18 14.79 -6.32
N SER A 89 -1.96 14.27 -6.46
CA SER A 89 -0.79 15.00 -5.99
C SER A 89 -0.85 16.41 -6.58
N PRO A 90 -0.69 17.47 -5.76
CA PRO A 90 -0.77 18.84 -6.27
C PRO A 90 0.29 18.98 -7.35
N GLY A 91 -0.18 19.25 -8.57
CA GLY A 91 0.66 19.33 -9.76
C GLY A 91 1.78 20.34 -9.55
N VAL A 92 2.99 19.95 -9.92
CA VAL A 92 4.04 20.90 -10.28
C VAL A 92 3.52 21.65 -11.50
N GLY A 93 3.03 22.88 -11.28
CA GLY A 93 2.71 23.79 -12.37
C GLY A 93 3.97 24.10 -13.19
N PRO A 94 3.87 24.24 -14.51
CA PRO A 94 5.01 24.61 -15.32
C PRO A 94 5.51 26.00 -14.90
N SER A 95 6.83 26.13 -14.81
CA SER A 95 7.56 27.37 -14.51
C SER A 95 7.38 28.43 -15.59
#